data_AF-A0AAJ1UH48-F1
#
_entry.id   AF-A0AAJ1UH48-F1
#
_cell.length_a   1.000
_cell.length_b   1.000
_cell.length_c   1.000
_cell.angle_alpha   90.00
_cell.angle_beta   90.00
_cell.angle_gamma   90.00
#
_symmetry.space_group_name_H-M   'P 1'
#
loop_
_entity.id
_entity.type
_entity.pdbx_description
1 polymer ?
#
loop_
_entity_poly.entity_id
_entity_poly.type
_entity_poly.pdbx_seq_one_letter_code
_entity_poly.pdbx_strand_id
1 'polypeptide(L)'
;MAQVINTNVMSLNAQRNLSTSGNSLATTIQRLSSGLRINSAKDDAAGLAISERFSTQIRGLDVAVRNANDGISLAQTAEGA
;
A
#
# COMPACT_ATOMS: atom_id res chain seq x y z
N MET A 1 -43.19 -14.79 20.58
CA MET A 1 -41.80 -15.02 20.14
C MET A 1 -41.86 -16.02 18.99
N ALA A 2 -41.45 -15.64 17.78
CA ALA A 2 -41.50 -16.51 16.63
C ALA A 2 -40.38 -17.56 16.71
N GLN A 3 -40.74 -18.80 17.09
CA GLN A 3 -39.83 -19.92 17.13
C GLN A 3 -39.75 -20.51 15.71
N VAL A 4 -38.81 -20.02 14.91
CA VAL A 4 -38.58 -20.49 13.54
C VAL A 4 -37.78 -21.79 13.62
N ILE A 5 -38.44 -22.93 13.44
CA ILE A 5 -37.82 -24.28 13.59
C ILE A 5 -36.85 -24.60 12.44
N ASN A 6 -37.13 -24.11 11.23
CA ASN A 6 -36.37 -24.48 10.02
C ASN A 6 -35.20 -23.54 9.70
N THR A 7 -35.13 -22.34 10.30
CA THR A 7 -34.08 -21.36 9.99
C THR A 7 -33.64 -20.65 11.27
N ASN A 8 -32.43 -20.99 11.72
CA ASN A 8 -31.84 -20.38 12.90
C ASN A 8 -31.17 -19.05 12.53
N VAL A 9 -31.91 -17.95 12.70
CA VAL A 9 -31.44 -16.59 12.40
C VAL A 9 -30.21 -16.19 13.25
N MET A 10 -30.10 -16.70 14.49
CA MET A 10 -28.94 -16.44 15.35
C MET A 10 -27.67 -17.11 14.81
N SER A 11 -27.78 -18.35 14.33
CA SER A 11 -26.68 -19.07 13.67
C SER A 11 -26.24 -18.35 12.39
N LEU A 12 -27.19 -17.90 11.56
CA LEU A 12 -26.88 -17.12 10.35
C LEU A 12 -26.22 -15.77 10.69
N ASN A 13 -26.60 -15.12 11.78
CA ASN A 13 -25.96 -13.90 12.25
C ASN A 13 -24.51 -14.18 12.71
N ALA A 14 -24.31 -15.23 13.51
CA ALA A 14 -22.97 -15.67 13.94
C ALA A 14 -22.07 -15.99 12.74
N GLN A 15 -22.60 -16.68 11.71
CA GLN A 15 -21.85 -16.99 10.49
C GLN A 15 -21.48 -15.73 9.69
N ARG A 16 -22.37 -14.74 9.58
CA ARG A 16 -22.08 -13.44 8.94
C ARG A 16 -21.00 -12.66 9.68
N ASN A 17 -21.05 -12.64 11.02
CA ASN A 17 -20.02 -12.00 11.83
C ASN A 17 -18.67 -12.71 11.69
N LEU A 18 -18.67 -14.05 11.70
CA LEU A 18 -17.46 -14.85 11.48
C LEU A 18 -16.84 -14.55 10.10
N SER A 19 -17.65 -14.49 9.05
CA SER A 19 -17.18 -14.14 7.70
C SER A 19 -16.59 -12.73 7.65
N THR A 20 -17.24 -11.76 8.30
CA THR A 20 -16.74 -10.38 8.39
C THR A 20 -15.40 -10.31 9.13
N SER A 21 -15.28 -10.99 10.27
CA SER A 21 -14.02 -11.08 11.02
C SER A 21 -12.92 -11.77 10.22
N GLY A 22 -13.25 -12.84 9.50
CA GLY A 22 -12.32 -13.55 8.61
C GLY A 22 -11.78 -12.65 7.50
N ASN A 23 -12.63 -11.83 6.87
CA ASN A 23 -12.21 -10.87 5.85
C ASN A 23 -11.29 -9.79 6.42
N SER A 24 -11.63 -9.22 7.58
CA SER A 24 -10.80 -8.23 8.27
C SER A 24 -9.43 -8.79 8.68
N LEU A 25 -9.38 -10.04 9.13
CA LEU A 25 -8.14 -10.73 9.44
C LEU A 25 -7.28 -10.92 8.18
N ALA A 26 -7.87 -11.35 7.05
CA ALA A 26 -7.16 -11.52 5.79
C ALA A 26 -6.51 -10.20 5.32
N THR A 27 -7.24 -9.08 5.37
CA THR A 27 -6.68 -7.75 5.06
C THR A 27 -5.56 -7.36 6.01
N THR A 28 -5.70 -7.68 7.30
CA THR A 28 -4.68 -7.37 8.31
C THR A 28 -3.40 -8.17 8.05
N ILE A 29 -3.52 -9.46 7.73
CA ILE A 29 -2.38 -10.30 7.37
C ILE A 29 -1.70 -9.80 6.09
N GLN A 30 -2.47 -9.37 5.09
CA GLN A 30 -1.91 -8.80 3.85
C GLN A 30 -1.09 -7.53 4.14
N ARG A 31 -1.60 -6.63 4.97
CA ARG A 31 -0.88 -5.42 5.40
C ARG A 31 0.35 -5.74 6.25
N LEU A 32 0.25 -6.73 7.14
CA LEU A 32 1.39 -7.18 7.95
C LEU A 32 2.50 -7.78 7.07
N SER A 33 2.14 -8.63 6.11
CA SER A 33 3.10 -9.30 5.23
C SER A 33 3.79 -8.35 4.25
N SER A 34 3.08 -7.32 3.78
CA SER A 34 3.64 -6.31 2.88
C SER A 34 4.38 -5.19 3.62
N GLY A 35 4.05 -4.96 4.89
CA GLY A 35 4.44 -3.76 5.62
C GLY A 35 3.79 -2.48 5.10
N LEU A 36 2.90 -2.57 4.10
CA LEU A 36 2.24 -1.43 3.48
C LEU A 36 0.79 -1.34 3.95
N ARG A 37 0.38 -0.14 4.33
CA ARG A 37 -1.03 0.14 4.67
C ARG A 37 -1.93 0.04 3.43
N ILE A 38 -1.44 0.53 2.30
CA ILE A 38 -2.15 0.56 1.02
C ILE A 38 -1.45 -0.46 0.12
N ASN A 39 -2.11 -1.58 -0.16
CA ASN A 39 -1.55 -2.63 -1.01
C ASN A 39 -2.12 -2.59 -2.43
N SER A 40 -3.32 -2.01 -2.58
CA SER A 40 -4.02 -1.94 -3.85
C SER A 40 -4.85 -0.66 -3.95
N ALA A 41 -5.23 -0.30 -5.18
CA ALA A 41 -6.14 0.83 -5.43
C ALA A 41 -7.53 0.62 -4.79
N LYS A 42 -7.89 -0.62 -4.47
CA LYS A 42 -9.12 -0.94 -3.72
C LYS A 42 -9.04 -0.48 -2.27
N ASP A 43 -7.86 -0.48 -1.67
CA ASP A 43 -7.67 -0.05 -0.28
C ASP A 43 -7.74 1.47 -0.15
N ASP A 44 -7.08 2.19 -1.06
CA ASP A 44 -7.09 3.65 -1.15
C ASP A 44 -6.52 4.11 -2.51
N ALA A 45 -7.39 4.40 -3.48
CA ALA A 45 -6.96 4.80 -4.81
C ALA A 45 -6.23 6.15 -4.83
N ALA A 46 -6.66 7.11 -4.01
CA ALA A 46 -6.04 8.44 -3.95
C ALA A 46 -4.68 8.36 -3.25
N GLY A 47 -4.60 7.64 -2.13
CA GLY A 47 -3.36 7.40 -1.41
C GLY A 47 -2.33 6.62 -2.23
N LEU A 48 -2.76 5.61 -2.99
CA LEU A 48 -1.88 4.89 -3.91
C LEU A 48 -1.36 5.82 -5.01
N ALA A 49 -2.22 6.57 -5.69
CA ALA A 49 -1.82 7.47 -6.76
C ALA A 49 -0.83 8.56 -6.29
N ILE A 50 -1.03 9.10 -5.08
CA ILE A 50 -0.09 10.06 -4.48
C ILE A 50 1.24 9.37 -4.15
N SER A 51 1.21 8.16 -3.59
CA SER A 51 2.42 7.39 -3.28
C SER A 51 3.23 7.07 -4.54
N GLU A 52 2.57 6.70 -5.63
CA GLU A 52 3.20 6.48 -6.93
C GLU A 52 3.83 7.76 -7.47
N ARG A 53 3.12 8.89 -7.40
CA ARG A 53 3.68 10.20 -7.78
C ARG A 53 4.94 10.53 -6.99
N PHE A 54 4.93 10.36 -5.66
CA PHE A 54 6.13 10.56 -4.86
C PHE A 54 7.24 9.59 -5.22
N SER A 55 6.93 8.32 -5.48
CA SER A 55 7.94 7.34 -5.93
C SER A 55 8.60 7.76 -7.24
N THR A 56 7.82 8.25 -8.21
CA THR A 56 8.37 8.77 -9.47
C THR A 56 9.25 10.00 -9.26
N GLN A 57 8.83 10.93 -8.39
CA GLN A 57 9.61 12.11 -8.07
C GLN A 57 10.93 11.77 -7.38
N ILE A 58 10.91 10.85 -6.41
CA ILE A 58 12.10 10.38 -5.70
C ILE A 58 13.09 9.77 -6.70
N ARG A 59 12.63 8.87 -7.58
CA ARG A 59 13.49 8.27 -8.62
C ARG A 59 14.07 9.32 -9.56
N GLY A 60 13.28 10.35 -9.91
CA GLY A 60 13.76 11.47 -10.72
C GLY A 60 14.84 12.28 -10.01
N LEU A 61 14.66 12.55 -8.71
CA LEU A 61 15.65 13.24 -7.88
C LEU A 61 16.93 12.42 -7.72
N ASP A 62 16.85 11.08 -7.57
CA ASP A 62 18.04 10.22 -7.50
C ASP A 62 18.90 10.28 -8.76
N VAL A 63 18.27 10.47 -9.92
CA VAL A 63 18.99 10.69 -11.19
C VAL A 63 19.54 12.11 -11.24
N ALA A 64 18.78 13.11 -10.81
CA ALA A 64 19.26 14.49 -10.75
C ALA A 64 20.51 14.64 -9.85
N VAL A 65 20.53 13.97 -8.70
CA VAL A 65 21.69 13.93 -7.79
C VAL A 65 22.88 13.27 -8.46
N ARG A 66 22.67 12.14 -9.17
CA ARG A 66 23.74 11.49 -9.94
C ARG A 66 24.31 12.42 -11.01
N ASN A 67 23.45 13.05 -11.81
CA ASN A 67 23.86 14.00 -12.85
C ASN A 67 24.61 15.20 -12.28
N ALA A 68 24.21 15.70 -11.10
CA ALA A 68 24.91 16.79 -10.43
C ALA A 68 26.32 16.36 -9.99
N ASN A 69 26.48 15.15 -9.45
CA ASN A 69 27.79 14.61 -9.11
C ASN A 69 28.67 14.42 -10.35
N ASP A 70 28.11 13.90 -11.45
CA ASP A 70 28.84 13.76 -12.72
C ASP A 70 29.30 15.13 -13.25
N GLY A 71 28.45 16.15 -13.15
CA GLY A 71 28.79 17.53 -13.50
C GLY A 71 29.92 18.11 -12.62
N ILE A 72 29.91 17.81 -11.32
CA ILE A 72 30.99 18.19 -10.39
C ILE A 72 32.29 17.48 -10.78
N SER A 73 32.26 16.17 -11.04
CA SER A 73 33.45 15.42 -11.44
C SER A 73 34.03 15.92 -12.77
N LEU A 74 33.17 16.30 -13.72
CA LEU A 74 33.61 16.92 -14.97
C LEU A 74 34.28 18.27 -14.73
N ALA A 75 33.67 19.13 -13.90
CA ALA A 75 34.25 20.42 -13.55
C ALA A 75 35.61 20.27 -12.84
N GLN A 76 35.73 19.33 -11.91
CA GLN A 76 37.00 19.01 -11.23
C GLN A 76 38.07 18.52 -12.21
N THR A 77 37.69 17.71 -13.20
CA THR A 77 38.62 17.26 -14.24
C THR A 77 39.05 18.43 -15.12
N ALA A 78 38.14 19.35 -15.44
CA ALA A 78 38.44 20.55 -16.21
C ALA A 78 39.30 21.56 -15.45
N GLU A 79 39.15 21.69 -14.13
CA GLU A 79 39.99 22.55 -13.28
C GLU A 79 41.39 21.95 -13.04
N GLY A 80 41.52 20.62 -13.10
CA GLY A 80 42.79 19.91 -12.88
C GLY A 80 43.66 19.70 -14.11
N ALA A 81 43.17 20.04 -15.33
CA ALA A 81 43.90 19.95 -16.60
C ALA A 81 44.53 21.30 -16.99
#